data_AF-A0A2T1DY09-F1
#
_entry.id   AF-A0A2T1DY09-F1
#
_cell.length_a   1.000
_cell.length_b   1.000
_cell.length_c   1.000
_cell.angle_alpha   90.00
_cell.angle_beta   90.00
_cell.angle_gamma   90.00
#
_symmetry.space_group_name_H-M   'P 1'
#
loop_
_entity.id
_entity.type
_entity.pdbx_description
1 polymer ?
#
loop_
_entity_poly.entity_id
_entity_poly.type
_entity_poly.pdbx_seq_one_letter_code
_entity_poly.pdbx_strand_id
1 'polypeptide(L)'
;MEGLKSHRYSFGRQLRWLTPIWSKTMMTENPCSQTALTSEQPFIDLRDRPSPDILRVLAIGSPQVVHFFVMTLFRYGYARPDEWSRPLPTINQGEVMQILTKRVNLFE
;
A
#
# COMPACT_ATOMS: atom_id res chain seq x y z
N MET A 1 -40.72 -20.32 3.85
CA MET A 1 -41.18 -19.16 3.06
C MET A 1 -40.68 -17.93 3.80
N GLU A 2 -39.76 -17.08 3.37
CA GLU A 2 -38.93 -16.83 2.19
C GLU A 2 -37.72 -16.05 2.78
N GLY A 3 -36.46 -16.19 2.40
CA GLY A 3 -35.93 -16.16 1.04
C GLY A 3 -35.53 -14.73 0.66
N LEU A 4 -34.43 -14.18 1.16
CA LEU A 4 -33.77 -13.04 0.50
C LEU A 4 -32.28 -13.33 0.26
N LYS A 5 -31.98 -13.53 -1.02
CA LYS A 5 -30.66 -13.76 -1.59
C LYS A 5 -30.13 -12.44 -2.18
N SER A 6 -28.80 -12.41 -2.31
CA SER A 6 -28.06 -11.88 -3.46
C SER A 6 -28.07 -10.37 -3.70
N HIS A 7 -26.90 -9.77 -3.55
CA HIS A 7 -26.43 -8.76 -4.51
C HIS A 7 -25.12 -9.24 -5.13
N ARG A 8 -25.25 -9.77 -6.35
CA ARG A 8 -24.17 -10.08 -7.29
C ARG A 8 -24.03 -8.85 -8.17
N TYR A 9 -22.89 -8.17 -8.14
CA TYR A 9 -22.61 -7.08 -9.08
C TYR A 9 -22.15 -7.66 -10.42
N SER A 10 -22.87 -7.28 -11.48
CA SER A 10 -22.70 -7.74 -12.86
C SER A 10 -21.75 -6.83 -13.65
N PHE A 11 -20.85 -7.48 -14.38
CA PHE A 11 -20.04 -6.91 -15.46
C PHE A 11 -20.93 -6.50 -16.64
N GLY A 12 -20.90 -5.22 -17.01
CA GLY A 12 -21.47 -4.70 -18.25
C GLY A 12 -20.40 -4.55 -19.33
N ARG A 13 -20.51 -5.34 -20.39
CA ARG A 13 -19.80 -5.20 -21.67
C ARG A 13 -20.42 -4.06 -22.49
N GLN A 14 -19.64 -3.35 -23.29
CA GLN A 14 -20.08 -2.95 -24.64
C GLN A 14 -18.86 -2.67 -25.54
N LEU A 15 -18.78 -3.43 -26.64
CA LEU A 15 -17.84 -3.27 -27.75
C LEU A 15 -18.53 -2.53 -28.91
N ARG A 16 -17.68 -2.01 -29.81
CA ARG A 16 -17.85 -1.89 -31.27
C ARG A 16 -18.54 -0.62 -31.80
N TRP A 17 -17.73 0.21 -32.46
CA TRP A 17 -18.13 0.89 -33.69
C TRP A 17 -17.03 0.73 -34.75
N LEU A 18 -17.46 0.62 -36.00
CA LEU A 18 -16.78 0.07 -37.17
C LEU A 18 -15.83 1.06 -37.86
N THR A 19 -14.93 0.49 -38.67
CA THR A 19 -14.02 1.17 -39.60
C THR A 19 -14.74 1.92 -40.71
N PRO A 20 -14.02 2.81 -41.43
CA PRO A 20 -13.99 2.64 -42.88
C PRO A 20 -12.58 2.67 -43.47
N ILE A 21 -12.43 1.77 -44.43
CA ILE A 21 -11.30 1.53 -45.31
C ILE A 21 -11.28 2.60 -46.40
N TRP A 22 -10.18 3.32 -46.60
CA TRP A 22 -9.86 3.96 -47.88
C TRP A 22 -8.40 3.72 -48.29
N SER A 23 -8.26 3.62 -49.60
CA SER A 23 -7.23 2.92 -50.36
C SER A 23 -5.89 3.66 -50.50
N LYS A 24 -4.81 2.89 -50.38
CA LYS A 24 -3.65 2.78 -51.31
C LYS A 24 -3.07 4.08 -51.90
N THR A 25 -1.89 4.47 -51.43
CA THR A 25 -0.78 4.98 -52.28
C THR A 25 0.55 4.63 -51.60
N MET A 26 1.44 4.01 -52.37
CA MET A 26 2.78 3.61 -51.95
C MET A 26 3.80 4.71 -52.25
N MET A 27 4.90 4.67 -51.48
CA MET A 27 6.18 5.37 -51.64
C MET A 27 6.13 6.82 -51.14
N THR A 28 7.02 7.29 -50.27
CA THR A 28 8.47 7.16 -50.33
C THR A 28 9.06 7.30 -48.91
N GLU A 29 10.01 6.42 -48.59
CA GLU A 29 11.12 6.55 -47.61
C GLU A 29 10.99 7.63 -46.53
N ASN A 30 10.75 7.18 -45.29
CA ASN A 30 11.01 8.00 -44.11
C ASN A 30 12.16 7.34 -43.34
N PRO A 31 13.33 7.99 -43.20
CA PRO A 31 14.48 7.40 -42.52
C PRO A 31 14.10 7.05 -41.07
N CYS A 32 14.46 5.82 -40.72
CA CYS A 32 14.47 5.25 -39.38
C CYS A 32 14.99 6.28 -38.37
N SER A 33 14.07 7.02 -37.75
CA SER A 33 14.33 7.77 -36.52
C SER A 33 13.77 6.92 -35.41
N GLN A 34 14.62 6.03 -34.90
CA GLN A 34 14.44 5.35 -33.63
C GLN A 34 14.24 6.43 -32.57
N THR A 35 12.98 6.75 -32.28
CA THR A 35 12.65 7.43 -31.03
C THR A 35 12.76 6.31 -29.99
N ALA A 36 13.92 6.24 -29.35
CA ALA A 36 14.14 5.41 -28.18
C ALA A 36 13.02 5.73 -27.19
N LEU A 37 12.05 4.83 -27.08
CA LEU A 37 11.10 4.84 -25.99
C LEU A 37 11.92 4.49 -24.76
N THR A 38 12.40 5.51 -24.06
CA THR A 38 12.96 5.40 -22.71
C THR A 38 11.89 4.77 -21.85
N SER A 39 11.98 3.44 -21.72
CA SER A 39 11.14 2.68 -20.83
C SER A 39 11.59 3.03 -19.42
N GLU A 40 10.84 3.89 -18.76
CA GLU A 40 10.76 3.98 -17.30
C GLU A 40 10.18 2.64 -16.78
N GLN A 41 10.90 1.54 -17.00
CA GLN A 41 10.63 0.30 -16.31
C GLN A 41 11.05 0.51 -14.87
N PRO A 42 10.19 0.21 -13.88
CA PRO A 42 10.66 0.12 -12.51
C PRO A 42 11.75 -0.96 -12.52
N PHE A 43 13.00 -0.54 -12.34
CA PHE A 43 14.10 -1.47 -12.16
C PHE A 43 13.85 -2.20 -10.84
N ILE A 44 13.26 -3.38 -10.92
CA ILE A 44 13.12 -4.27 -9.77
C ILE A 44 14.54 -4.72 -9.46
N ASP A 45 15.13 -4.13 -8.42
CA ASP A 45 16.41 -4.57 -7.87
C ASP A 45 16.20 -5.96 -7.25
N LEU A 46 16.41 -7.01 -8.05
CA LEU A 46 16.34 -8.43 -7.66
C LEU A 46 17.49 -8.86 -6.74
N ARG A 47 18.34 -7.92 -6.28
CA ARG A 47 19.34 -8.24 -5.26
C ARG A 47 18.62 -8.77 -4.03
N ASP A 48 19.05 -9.94 -3.55
CA ASP A 48 18.66 -10.52 -2.26
C ASP A 48 19.18 -9.64 -1.11
N ARG A 49 18.64 -8.43 -0.98
CA ARG A 49 18.83 -7.61 0.21
C ARG A 49 18.06 -8.30 1.33
N PRO A 50 18.67 -8.53 2.50
CA PRO A 50 17.93 -9.06 3.63
C PRO A 50 16.74 -8.12 3.90
N SER A 51 15.52 -8.66 3.90
CA SER A 51 14.35 -7.87 4.26
C SER A 51 14.51 -7.42 5.70
N PRO A 52 14.20 -6.16 6.04
CA PRO A 52 14.28 -5.71 7.42
C PRO A 52 13.34 -6.53 8.30
N ASP A 53 13.82 -6.89 9.48
CA ASP A 53 13.03 -7.54 10.50
C ASP A 53 11.92 -6.60 10.98
N ILE A 54 10.73 -7.15 11.26
CA ILE A 54 9.58 -6.37 11.71
C ILE A 54 9.38 -6.57 13.21
N LEU A 55 9.56 -5.50 13.99
CA LEU A 55 9.21 -5.45 15.40
C LEU A 55 7.85 -4.78 15.57
N ARG A 56 6.93 -5.43 16.31
CA ARG A 56 5.65 -4.85 16.71
C ARG A 56 5.63 -4.67 18.22
N VAL A 57 5.37 -3.45 18.68
CA VAL A 57 5.19 -3.13 20.10
C VAL A 57 3.71 -2.88 20.34
N LEU A 58 3.14 -3.58 21.31
CA LEU A 58 1.75 -3.42 21.73
C LEU A 58 1.75 -2.77 23.13
N ALA A 59 1.23 -1.56 23.22
CA ALA A 59 1.01 -0.88 24.49
C ALA A 59 -0.47 -1.01 24.86
N ILE A 60 -0.76 -1.72 25.95
CA ILE A 60 -2.13 -1.99 26.43
C ILE A 60 -2.26 -1.50 27.87
N GLY A 61 -3.34 -0.78 28.15
CA GLY A 61 -3.64 -0.28 29.50
C GLY A 61 -4.68 0.84 29.45
N SER A 62 -4.78 1.62 30.53
CA SER A 62 -5.66 2.79 30.53
C SER A 62 -5.20 3.83 29.50
N PRO A 63 -6.11 4.66 28.95
CA PRO A 63 -5.77 5.70 27.98
C PRO A 63 -4.61 6.60 28.43
N GLN A 64 -4.58 6.95 29.72
CA GLN A 64 -3.57 7.82 30.30
C GLN A 64 -2.19 7.14 30.36
N VAL A 65 -2.14 5.87 30.76
CA VAL A 65 -0.89 5.10 30.85
C VAL A 65 -0.31 4.85 29.46
N VAL A 66 -1.15 4.45 28.49
CA VAL A 66 -0.72 4.22 27.11
C VAL A 66 -0.20 5.53 26.49
N HIS A 67 -0.91 6.65 26.67
CA HIS A 67 -0.44 7.95 26.20
C HIS A 67 0.90 8.36 26.83
N PHE A 68 1.05 8.19 28.15
CA PHE A 68 2.30 8.47 28.84
C PHE A 68 3.46 7.62 28.29
N PHE A 69 3.23 6.33 28.04
CA PHE A 69 4.22 5.43 27.46
C PHE A 69 4.66 5.88 26.05
N VAL A 70 3.71 6.21 25.18
CA VAL A 70 4.00 6.73 23.82
C VAL A 70 4.82 8.02 23.88
N MET A 71 4.43 8.98 24.73
CA MET A 71 5.17 10.23 24.91
C MET A 71 6.56 10.00 25.50
N THR A 72 6.71 9.02 26.39
CA THR A 72 8.00 8.65 26.97
C THR A 72 8.96 8.11 25.90
N LEU A 73 8.49 7.20 25.05
CA LEU A 73 9.28 6.71 23.92
C LEU A 73 9.63 7.80 22.90
N PHE A 74 8.72 8.75 22.68
CA PHE A 74 9.01 9.93 21.87
C PHE A 74 10.13 10.79 22.48
N ARG A 75 10.09 11.04 23.79
CA ARG A 75 11.13 11.81 24.49
C ARG A 75 12.50 11.13 24.44
N TYR A 76 12.54 9.80 24.41
CA TYR A 76 13.78 9.03 24.21
C TYR A 76 14.21 8.94 22.73
N GLY A 77 13.47 9.55 21.80
CA GLY A 77 13.77 9.50 20.37
C GLY A 77 13.52 8.13 19.72
N TYR A 78 12.83 7.21 20.40
CA TYR A 78 12.59 5.86 19.90
C TYR A 78 11.55 5.82 18.78
N ALA A 79 10.41 6.49 18.98
CA ALA A 79 9.33 6.58 18.01
C ALA A 79 8.51 7.86 18.22
N ARG A 80 8.11 8.49 17.12
CA ARG A 80 7.19 9.64 17.15
C ARG A 80 5.76 9.17 17.42
N PRO A 81 4.89 10.02 18.01
CA PRO A 81 3.51 9.64 18.30
C PRO A 81 2.68 9.26 17.06
N ASP A 82 2.98 9.84 15.89
CA ASP A 82 2.32 9.56 14.62
C ASP A 82 2.76 8.25 13.96
N GLU A 83 3.84 7.63 14.43
CA GLU A 83 4.23 6.27 14.02
C GLU A 83 3.36 5.19 14.70
N TRP A 84 2.61 5.54 15.75
CA TRP A 84 1.70 4.64 16.44
C TRP A 84 0.34 4.60 15.75
N SER A 85 -0.36 3.47 15.87
CA SER A 85 -1.77 3.40 15.51
C SER A 85 -2.59 4.37 16.36
N ARG A 86 -3.77 4.75 15.85
CA ARG A 86 -4.79 5.35 16.72
C ARG A 86 -5.12 4.41 17.89
N PRO A 87 -5.52 4.92 19.05
CA PRO A 87 -6.00 4.09 20.15
C PRO A 87 -7.13 3.18 19.69
N LEU A 88 -6.99 1.88 19.95
CA LEU A 88 -7.97 0.85 19.67
C LEU A 88 -8.61 0.40 20.99
N PRO A 89 -9.95 0.25 21.07
CA PRO A 89 -10.58 -0.33 22.24
C PRO A 89 -10.18 -1.81 22.37
N THR A 90 -10.07 -2.31 23.59
CA THR A 90 -9.92 -3.75 23.86
C THR A 90 -11.24 -4.36 24.31
N ILE A 91 -11.24 -5.65 24.67
CA ILE A 91 -12.40 -6.32 25.28
C ILE A 91 -12.69 -5.79 26.69
N ASN A 92 -11.69 -5.21 27.35
CA ASN A 92 -11.80 -4.68 28.70
C ASN A 92 -12.26 -3.22 28.67
N GLN A 93 -13.27 -2.90 29.48
CA GLN A 93 -13.74 -1.52 29.58
C GLN A 93 -12.68 -0.62 30.19
N GLY A 94 -12.50 0.57 29.61
CA GLY A 94 -11.50 1.53 30.08
C GLY A 94 -10.07 1.20 29.68
N GLU A 95 -9.85 0.15 28.88
CA GLU A 95 -8.54 -0.22 28.35
C GLU A 95 -8.46 0.08 26.85
N VAL A 96 -7.29 0.56 26.43
CA VAL A 96 -6.96 0.81 25.02
C VAL A 96 -5.66 0.13 24.66
N MET A 97 -5.49 -0.09 23.37
CA MET A 97 -4.27 -0.61 22.76
C MET A 97 -3.77 0.36 21.69
N GLN A 98 -2.46 0.60 21.66
CA GLN A 98 -1.78 1.22 20.52
C GLN A 98 -0.66 0.31 20.02
N ILE A 99 -0.45 0.32 18.70
CA ILE A 99 0.49 -0.55 18.01
C ILE A 99 1.54 0.30 17.29
N LEU A 100 2.81 0.05 17.57
CA LEU A 100 3.94 0.55 16.80
C LEU A 100 4.49 -0.58 15.94
N THR A 101 4.80 -0.30 14.67
CA THR A 101 5.47 -1.25 13.77
C THR A 101 6.77 -0.63 13.26
N LYS A 102 7.90 -1.24 13.59
CA LYS A 102 9.24 -0.79 13.17
C LYS A 102 9.89 -1.82 12.26
N ARG A 103 10.59 -1.32 11.24
CA ARG A 103 11.56 -2.07 10.44
C ARG A 103 12.91 -1.94 11.12
N VAL A 104 13.50 -3.05 11.53
CA VAL A 104 14.77 -3.13 12.23
C VAL A 104 15.75 -3.88 11.33
N ASN A 105 16.98 -3.41 11.25
CA ASN A 105 18.06 -4.16 10.63
C ASN A 105 18.90 -4.76 11.75
N LEU A 106 18.89 -6.08 11.92
CA LEU A 106 19.62 -6.75 13.00
C LEU A 106 21.11 -6.96 12.70
N PHE A 107 21.55 -6.67 11.47
CA PHE A 107 22.91 -6.97 10.99
C PHE A 107 23.70 -5.71 10.61
N GLU A 108 23.54 -4.63 11.37
CA GLU A 108 24.38 -3.43 11.23
C GLU A 108 25.57 -3.44 12.20
#